data_AF-A0A822DUB4-F1
#
_entry.id   AF-A0A822DUB4-F1
#
_cell.length_a   1.000
_cell.length_b   1.000
_cell.length_c   1.000
_cell.angle_alpha   90.00
_cell.angle_beta   90.00
_cell.angle_gamma   90.00
#
_symmetry.space_group_name_H-M   'P 1'
#
loop_
_entity.id
_entity.type
_entity.pdbx_description
1 polymer ?
#
loop_
_entity_poly.entity_id
_entity_poly.type
_entity_poly.pdbx_seq_one_letter_code
_entity_poly.pdbx_strand_id
1 'polypeptide(L)' 'EGLFRIAPAQIKQKKLMTELDLQLIDKNSRLEDFGYDAHVPASTLKQYLRGLPDCLLTNALIPDWNKIPLL' A
#
# COMPACT_ATOMS: atom_id res chain seq x y z
N GLU A 1 16.48 -4.73 -1.48
CA GLU A 1 16.43 -4.59 -2.95
C GLU A 1 15.04 -4.84 -3.52
N GLY A 2 14.62 -4.04 -4.51
CA GLY A 2 13.34 -4.26 -5.22
C GLY A 2 12.08 -3.96 -4.40
N LEU A 3 12.15 -3.05 -3.43
CA LEU A 3 10.98 -2.57 -2.67
C LEU A 3 9.90 -2.07 -3.64
N PHE A 4 8.63 -2.32 -3.32
CA PHE A 4 7.46 -2.08 -4.19
C PHE A 4 7.39 -2.88 -5.51
N ARG A 5 8.49 -3.47 -5.99
CA ARG A 5 8.51 -4.33 -7.18
C ARG A 5 8.28 -5.81 -6.85
N ILE A 6 8.99 -6.32 -5.85
CA ILE A 6 8.90 -7.72 -5.43
C ILE A 6 7.65 -7.91 -4.56
N ALA A 7 6.87 -8.96 -4.85
CA ALA A 7 5.68 -9.30 -4.11
C ALA A 7 6.03 -10.11 -2.83
N PRO A 8 5.42 -9.81 -1.67
CA PRO A 8 5.57 -10.61 -0.46
C PRO A 8 4.69 -11.87 -0.52
N ALA A 9 4.79 -12.70 0.51
CA ALA A 9 3.81 -13.77 0.74
C ALA A 9 2.40 -13.18 0.94
N GLN A 10 1.46 -13.57 0.07
CA GLN A 10 0.07 -13.06 0.06
C GLN A 10 -0.64 -13.23 1.41
N ILE A 11 -0.38 -14.33 2.12
CA ILE A 11 -0.97 -14.57 3.43
C ILE A 11 -0.54 -13.54 4.48
N LYS A 12 0.74 -13.12 4.48
CA LYS A 12 1.25 -12.09 5.38
C LYS A 12 0.66 -10.72 5.07
N GLN A 13 0.52 -10.40 3.78
CA GLN A 13 -0.13 -9.16 3.34
C GLN A 13 -1.59 -9.10 3.81
N LYS A 14 -2.37 -10.16 3.58
CA LYS A 14 -3.78 -10.22 4.02
C LYS A 14 -3.89 -10.10 5.54
N LYS A 15 -3.01 -10.78 6.27
CA LYS A 15 -2.96 -10.69 7.74
C LYS A 15 -2.70 -9.26 8.21
N LEU A 16 -1.69 -8.59 7.66
CA LEU A 16 -1.38 -7.19 8.02
C LEU A 16 -2.52 -6.23 7.69
N MET A 17 -3.22 -6.42 6.56
CA MET A 17 -4.42 -5.63 6.23
C MET A 17 -5.51 -5.79 7.30
N THR A 18 -5.85 -7.03 7.66
CA THR A 18 -6.82 -7.29 8.72
C THR A 18 -6.40 -6.69 10.05
N GLU A 19 -5.13 -6.79 10.43
CA GLU A 19 -4.62 -6.19 11.67
C GLU A 19 -4.72 -4.66 11.67
N LEU A 20 -4.48 -4.01 10.52
CA LEU A 20 -4.64 -2.56 10.36
C LEU A 20 -6.11 -2.13 10.39
N ASP A 21 -6.99 -2.86 9.69
CA ASP A 21 -8.44 -2.59 9.66
C ASP A 21 -9.07 -2.72 11.05
N LEU A 22 -8.53 -3.63 11.87
CA LEU A 22 -8.92 -3.83 13.27
C LEU A 22 -8.14 -2.96 14.27
N GLN A 23 -7.26 -2.08 13.80
CA GLN A 23 -6.45 -1.17 14.63
C GLN A 23 -5.54 -1.90 15.65
N LEU A 24 -5.07 -3.10 15.33
CA LEU A 24 -4.16 -3.90 16.18
C LEU A 24 -2.69 -3.48 16.06
N ILE A 25 -2.36 -2.67 15.05
CA ILE A 25 -1.04 -2.11 14.80
C ILE A 25 -1.13 -0.59 14.94
N ASP A 26 -0.24 -0.02 15.74
CA ASP A 26 -0.18 1.42 15.98
C ASP A 26 1.16 2.03 15.51
N LYS A 27 1.31 3.34 15.71
CA LYS A 27 2.52 4.08 15.34
C LYS A 27 3.79 3.67 16.10
N ASN A 28 3.66 2.99 17.24
CA ASN A 28 4.79 2.54 18.06
C ASN A 28 5.17 1.09 17.73
N SER A 29 4.31 0.38 16.99
CA SER A 29 4.50 -1.01 16.61
C SER A 29 5.58 -1.14 15.54
N ARG A 30 6.60 -1.96 15.82
CA ARG A 30 7.62 -2.32 14.82
C ARG A 30 7.15 -3.54 14.06
N LEU A 31 6.86 -3.39 12.77
CA LEU A 31 6.32 -4.46 11.92
C LEU A 31 7.24 -5.70 11.86
N GLU A 32 8.55 -5.50 12.02
CA GLU A 32 9.56 -6.56 12.11
C GLU A 32 9.26 -7.55 13.25
N ASP A 33 8.77 -7.05 14.39
CA ASP A 33 8.46 -7.85 15.58
C ASP A 33 7.27 -8.81 15.32
N PHE A 34 6.44 -8.49 14.32
CA PHE A 34 5.31 -9.31 13.87
C PHE A 34 5.68 -10.23 12.68
N GLY A 35 6.96 -10.26 12.29
CA GLY A 35 7.47 -11.10 11.20
C GLY A 35 7.16 -10.55 9.80
N TYR A 36 6.88 -9.26 9.69
CA TYR A 36 6.67 -8.57 8.42
C TYR A 36 7.99 -7.96 7.94
N ASP A 37 8.54 -8.52 6.85
CA ASP A 37 9.63 -7.87 6.12
C ASP A 37 9.11 -6.64 5.36
N ALA A 38 10.00 -5.79 4.85
CA ALA A 38 9.67 -4.54 4.17
C ALA A 38 8.76 -4.70 2.93
N HIS A 39 8.70 -5.88 2.30
CA HIS A 39 7.83 -6.11 1.14
C HIS A 39 6.36 -6.25 1.54
N VAL A 40 6.08 -6.73 2.76
CA VAL A 40 4.70 -6.87 3.28
C VAL A 40 3.98 -5.51 3.43
N PRO A 41 4.50 -4.51 4.18
CA PRO A 41 3.87 -3.20 4.26
C PRO A 41 3.88 -2.47 2.92
N ALA A 42 4.94 -2.62 2.09
CA ALA A 42 4.97 -2.03 0.75
C ALA A 42 3.83 -2.55 -0.15
N SER A 43 3.53 -3.85 -0.11
CA SER A 43 2.40 -4.41 -0.85
C SER A 43 1.05 -4.00 -0.26
N THR A 44 0.95 -3.98 1.07
CA THR A 44 -0.24 -3.57 1.81
C THR A 44 -0.62 -2.11 1.51
N LEU A 45 0.34 -1.19 1.52
CA LEU A 45 0.14 0.20 1.14
C LEU A 45 -0.41 0.33 -0.29
N LYS A 46 0.18 -0.38 -1.26
CA LYS A 46 -0.34 -0.41 -2.64
C LYS A 46 -1.78 -0.92 -2.70
N GLN A 47 -2.13 -1.91 -1.88
CA GLN A 47 -3.48 -2.46 -1.84
C GLN A 47 -4.49 -1.46 -1.28
N TYR A 48 -4.14 -0.74 -0.21
CA TYR A 48 -5.00 0.33 0.34
C TYR A 48 -5.21 1.46 -0.68
N LEU A 49 -4.16 1.91 -1.36
CA LEU A 49 -4.26 2.95 -2.38
C LEU A 49 -5.15 2.52 -3.56
N ARG A 50 -5.14 1.23 -3.93
CA ARG A 50 -6.03 0.69 -4.96
C ARG A 50 -7.47 0.46 -4.47
N GLY A 51 -7.66 0.32 -3.17
CA GLY A 51 -8.97 0.11 -2.55
C GLY A 51 -9.72 1.40 -2.25
N LEU A 52 -9.13 2.58 -2.50
CA LEU A 52 -9.80 3.86 -2.33
C LEU A 52 -11.02 3.97 -3.27
N PRO A 53 -12.10 4.64 -2.84
CA PRO A 53 -13.30 4.83 -3.66
C PRO A 53 -13.05 5.73 -4.88
N ASP A 54 -12.06 6.61 -4.81
CA ASP A 54 -11.52 7.39 -5.92
C ASP A 54 -10.00 7.17 -5.98
N CYS A 55 -9.38 7.27 -7.16
CA CYS A 55 -7.94 7.11 -7.27
C CYS A 55 -7.22 8.18 -6.44
N LEU A 56 -6.01 7.89 -5.96
CA LEU A 56 -5.26 8.79 -5.08
C LEU A 56 -5.12 10.21 -5.64
N LEU A 57 -4.98 10.33 -6.96
CA LEU A 57 -4.77 11.61 -7.59
C LEU A 57 -6.12 12.35 -7.86
N THR A 58 -7.29 11.72 -7.68
CA THR A 58 -8.66 12.21 -8.00
C THR A 58 -9.05 12.05 -9.48
N ASN A 59 -10.08 11.24 -9.76
CA ASN A 59 -10.52 10.99 -11.13
C ASN A 59 -10.89 12.26 -11.93
N ALA A 60 -11.35 13.31 -11.24
CA ALA A 60 -11.70 14.60 -11.86
C ALA A 60 -10.51 15.31 -12.52
N LEU A 61 -9.28 15.04 -12.07
CA LEU A 61 -8.06 15.69 -12.55
C LEU A 61 -7.30 14.85 -13.59
N ILE A 62 -7.72 13.61 -13.85
CA ILE A 62 -7.12 12.74 -14.89
C ILE A 62 -7.06 13.43 -16.27
N PRO A 63 -8.11 14.12 -16.76
CA PRO A 63 -8.06 14.81 -18.03
C PRO A 63 -6.96 15.86 -18.10
N ASP A 64 -6.60 16.47 -16.96
CA ASP A 64 -5.58 17.52 -16.90
C ASP A 64 -4.17 16.95 -16.78
N TRP A 65 -3.95 15.83 -16.08
CA TRP A 65 -2.63 15.18 -16.09
C TRP A 65 -2.27 14.62 -17.45
N ASN A 66 -3.26 14.13 -18.21
CA ASN A 66 -3.02 13.59 -19.55
C ASN A 66 -2.70 14.69 -20.58
N LYS A 67 -2.89 15.97 -20.24
CA LYS A 67 -2.51 17.11 -21.09
C LYS A 67 -1.06 17.55 -20.88
N ILE A 68 -0.38 17.06 -19.84
CA ILE A 68 1.03 17.37 -19.61
C ILE A 68 1.83 16.70 -20.73
N PRO A 69 2.51 17.45 -21.62
CA PRO A 69 3.35 16.85 -22.65
C PRO A 69 4.43 15.99 -21.98
N LEU A 70 4.61 14.76 -22.46
CA LEU A 70 5.74 13.93 -22.05
C LEU A 70 7.02 14.70 -22.41
N LEU A 71 7.81 15.07 -21.38
CA LEU A 71 9.15 15.64 -21.51
C LEU A 71 10.12 14.66 -22.16
#